data_AF-A0A8K0N7B8-F1
#
_entry.id   AF-A0A8K0N7B8-F1
#
_cell.length_a   1.000
_cell.length_b   1.000
_cell.length_c   1.000
_cell.angle_alpha   90.00
_cell.angle_beta   90.00
_cell.angle_gamma   90.00
#
_symmetry.space_group_name_H-M   'P 1'
#
loop_
_entity.id
_entity.type
_entity.pdbx_description
1 polymer ?
#
loop_
_entity_poly.entity_id
_entity_poly.type
_entity_poly.pdbx_seq_one_letter_code
_entity_poly.pdbx_strand_id
1 'polypeptide(L)'
;MAASLSSYGFQTASPASWQRWRAAASAVEEVEIRVCVNRSCGRQGSRETLAVLSALAPTGVAVTSCGCLGRCGAGPNLAVLPAGFLVGHCGTAARATQLLADLCGSAFDPQRNLEAFTLRKKGENELEKGNAAEAEALLSQV
;
A
#
# COMPACT_ATOMS: atom_id res chain seq x y z
N MET A 1 5.41 -18.47 -19.77
CA MET A 1 5.77 -19.48 -18.76
C MET A 1 5.24 -19.00 -17.42
N ALA A 2 4.12 -19.56 -16.97
CA ALA A 2 3.49 -19.16 -15.71
C ALA A 2 4.17 -19.90 -14.55
N ALA A 3 4.80 -19.17 -13.64
CA ALA A 3 5.33 -19.74 -12.41
C ALA A 3 4.16 -20.28 -11.57
N SER A 4 4.14 -21.59 -11.38
CA SER A 4 3.19 -22.31 -10.53
C SER A 4 3.33 -21.81 -9.08
N LEU A 5 2.32 -21.10 -8.57
CA LEU A 5 2.25 -20.57 -7.20
C LEU A 5 1.91 -21.65 -6.15
N SER A 6 2.24 -22.92 -6.41
CA SER A 6 1.65 -24.05 -5.66
C SER A 6 2.41 -24.50 -4.40
N SER A 7 3.44 -23.79 -3.92
CA SER A 7 4.21 -24.28 -2.74
C SER A 7 4.66 -23.24 -1.71
N TYR A 8 4.40 -21.94 -1.90
CA TYR A 8 4.67 -20.97 -0.82
C TYR A 8 3.48 -20.94 0.13
N GLY A 9 3.61 -21.67 1.25
CA GLY A 9 2.63 -21.67 2.34
C GLY A 9 2.24 -20.23 2.70
N PHE A 10 0.95 -19.96 2.62
CA PHE A 10 0.38 -18.63 2.70
C PHE A 10 0.44 -18.10 4.14
N GLN A 11 1.30 -17.11 4.42
CA GLN A 11 1.51 -16.57 5.78
C GLN A 11 0.65 -15.33 6.04
N THR A 12 0.07 -15.24 7.25
CA THR A 12 -0.60 -14.04 7.74
C THR A 12 0.42 -13.07 8.34
N ALA A 13 0.17 -11.78 8.15
CA ALA A 13 1.00 -10.71 8.71
C ALA A 13 0.84 -10.64 10.24
N SER A 14 1.83 -11.14 10.98
CA SER A 14 2.00 -10.97 12.42
C SER A 14 3.30 -10.19 12.67
N PRO A 15 3.48 -9.50 13.81
CA PRO A 15 4.72 -8.75 14.10
C PRO A 15 5.99 -9.60 14.00
N ALA A 16 5.94 -10.86 14.45
CA ALA A 16 7.05 -11.80 14.34
C ALA A 16 7.34 -12.24 12.90
N SER A 17 6.31 -12.32 12.04
CA SER A 17 6.52 -12.64 10.62
C SER A 17 7.11 -11.47 9.83
N TRP A 18 6.83 -10.22 10.24
CA TRP A 18 7.48 -9.02 9.67
C TRP A 18 8.98 -8.92 9.98
N GLN A 19 9.42 -9.35 11.16
CA GLN A 19 10.86 -9.38 11.48
C GLN A 19 11.63 -10.38 10.60
N ARG A 20 11.07 -11.58 10.41
CA ARG A 20 11.65 -12.59 9.50
C ARG A 20 11.62 -12.12 8.05
N TRP A 21 10.56 -11.41 7.66
CA TRP A 21 10.48 -10.78 6.35
C TRP A 21 11.59 -9.76 6.15
N ARG A 22 11.83 -8.84 7.09
CA ARG A 22 12.88 -7.81 6.95
C ARG A 22 14.26 -8.41 6.72
N ALA A 23 14.59 -9.48 7.44
CA ALA A 23 15.87 -10.18 7.28
C ALA A 23 15.98 -10.89 5.90
N ALA A 24 14.87 -11.35 5.34
CA ALA A 24 14.84 -11.94 4.00
C ALA A 24 14.80 -10.86 2.89
N ALA A 25 14.09 -9.76 3.12
CA ALA A 25 13.97 -8.63 2.21
C ALA A 25 15.26 -7.82 2.15
N SER A 26 16.07 -7.76 3.21
CA SER A 26 17.40 -7.13 3.12
C SER A 26 18.36 -7.86 2.17
N ALA A 27 18.03 -9.06 1.71
CA ALA A 27 18.78 -9.79 0.69
C ALA A 27 18.22 -9.58 -0.74
N VAL A 28 17.08 -8.91 -0.90
CA VAL A 28 16.40 -8.68 -2.18
C VAL A 28 16.20 -7.18 -2.36
N GLU A 29 16.73 -6.60 -3.43
CA GLU A 29 16.73 -5.14 -3.61
C GLU A 29 15.35 -4.50 -3.81
N GLU A 30 14.31 -5.28 -4.12
CA GLU A 30 12.99 -4.74 -4.47
C GLU A 30 11.83 -5.54 -3.85
N VAL A 31 10.98 -4.82 -3.12
CA VAL A 31 9.75 -5.35 -2.51
C VAL A 31 8.58 -5.02 -3.43
N GLU A 32 7.73 -5.99 -3.73
CA GLU A 32 6.52 -5.75 -4.53
C GLU A 32 5.25 -5.93 -3.69
N ILE A 33 4.38 -4.92 -3.72
CA ILE A 33 3.03 -4.96 -3.18
C ILE A 33 2.04 -5.11 -4.34
N ARG A 34 1.29 -6.21 -4.36
CA ARG A 34 0.22 -6.45 -5.33
C ARG A 34 -1.14 -6.21 -4.71
N VAL A 35 -1.90 -5.26 -5.22
CA VAL A 35 -3.23 -4.92 -4.72
C VAL A 35 -4.30 -5.63 -5.55
N CYS A 36 -5.13 -6.46 -4.90
CA CYS A 36 -6.25 -7.10 -5.57
C CYS A 36 -7.30 -6.04 -5.95
N VAL A 37 -7.52 -5.85 -7.26
CA VAL A 37 -8.54 -4.92 -7.78
C VAL A 37 -9.76 -5.64 -8.36
N ASN A 38 -9.88 -6.96 -8.12
CA ASN A 38 -11.03 -7.73 -8.57
C ASN A 38 -12.34 -7.25 -7.88
N ARG A 39 -13.50 -7.54 -8.48
CA ARG A 39 -14.84 -7.00 -8.13
C ARG A 39 -15.10 -6.80 -6.63
N SER A 40 -14.85 -7.82 -5.80
CA SER A 40 -15.12 -7.74 -4.36
C SER A 40 -14.20 -6.76 -3.63
N CYS A 41 -12.90 -6.75 -3.94
CA CYS A 41 -11.97 -5.78 -3.38
C CYS A 41 -12.19 -4.38 -3.99
N GLY A 42 -12.60 -4.31 -5.26
CA GLY A 42 -13.05 -3.08 -5.92
C GLY A 42 -14.15 -2.37 -5.13
N ARG A 43 -15.19 -3.11 -4.71
CA ARG A 43 -16.29 -2.59 -3.87
C ARG A 43 -15.87 -2.18 -2.45
N GLN A 44 -14.72 -2.66 -1.99
CA GLN A 44 -14.18 -2.39 -0.65
C GLN A 44 -13.06 -1.33 -0.67
N GLY A 45 -12.92 -0.57 -1.77
CA GLY A 45 -11.96 0.54 -1.82
C GLY A 45 -10.54 0.19 -2.28
N SER A 46 -10.37 -0.93 -3.01
CA SER A 46 -9.03 -1.36 -3.44
C SER A 46 -8.33 -0.41 -4.42
N ARG A 47 -9.09 0.40 -5.19
CA ARG A 47 -8.50 1.36 -6.14
C ARG A 47 -7.90 2.55 -5.41
N GLU A 48 -8.61 3.04 -4.41
CA GLU A 48 -8.18 4.08 -3.49
C GLU A 48 -6.96 3.58 -2.71
N THR A 49 -6.99 2.34 -2.24
CA THR A 49 -5.85 1.68 -1.57
C THR A 49 -4.63 1.61 -2.49
N LEU A 50 -4.82 1.19 -3.74
CA LEU A 50 -3.75 1.16 -4.74
C LEU A 50 -3.17 2.55 -4.99
N ALA A 51 -4.01 3.58 -5.11
CA ALA A 51 -3.57 4.95 -5.32
C ALA A 51 -2.78 5.49 -4.12
N VAL A 52 -3.25 5.25 -2.89
CA VAL A 52 -2.53 5.64 -1.66
C VAL A 52 -1.16 4.97 -1.60
N LEU A 53 -1.09 3.65 -1.79
CA LEU A 53 0.17 2.93 -1.76
C LEU A 53 1.12 3.41 -2.85
N SER A 54 0.64 3.61 -4.08
CA SER A 54 1.47 4.08 -5.19
C SER A 54 2.00 5.48 -4.97
N ALA A 55 1.25 6.35 -4.28
CA ALA A 55 1.65 7.72 -3.99
C ALA A 55 2.63 7.82 -2.81
N LEU A 56 2.59 6.87 -1.88
CA LEU A 56 3.37 6.90 -0.64
C LEU A 56 4.55 5.93 -0.61
N ALA A 57 4.58 4.92 -1.49
CA ALA A 57 5.65 3.94 -1.51
C ALA A 57 7.02 4.62 -1.77
N PRO A 58 8.02 4.39 -0.90
CA PRO A 58 9.37 4.89 -1.12
C PRO A 58 10.07 4.11 -2.23
N THR A 59 11.22 4.63 -2.68
CA THR A 59 12.10 3.91 -3.62
C THR A 59 12.47 2.52 -3.06
N GLY A 60 12.34 1.48 -3.88
CA GLY A 60 12.55 0.08 -3.49
C GLY A 60 11.27 -0.67 -3.12
N VAL A 61 10.11 0.00 -3.10
CA VAL A 61 8.79 -0.64 -2.97
C VAL A 61 7.97 -0.42 -4.23
N ALA A 62 7.87 -1.44 -5.07
CA ALA A 62 6.99 -1.46 -6.23
C ALA A 62 5.55 -1.72 -5.81
N VAL A 63 4.60 -0.98 -6.37
CA VAL A 63 3.16 -1.18 -6.13
C VAL A 63 2.45 -1.43 -7.45
N THR A 64 1.77 -2.57 -7.56
CA THR A 64 1.08 -2.98 -8.78
C THR A 64 -0.34 -3.46 -8.48
N SER A 65 -1.24 -3.36 -9.46
CA SER A 65 -2.55 -3.99 -9.39
C SER A 65 -2.47 -5.46 -9.80
N CYS A 66 -3.36 -6.30 -9.26
CA CYS A 66 -3.44 -7.71 -9.63
C CYS A 66 -4.87 -8.26 -9.61
N GLY A 67 -5.01 -9.50 -10.08
CA GLY A 67 -6.25 -10.26 -10.07
C GLY A 67 -6.68 -10.71 -8.67
N CYS A 68 -7.61 -11.67 -8.62
CA CYS A 68 -8.14 -12.18 -7.36
C CYS A 68 -7.04 -12.89 -6.54
N LEU A 69 -6.81 -12.43 -5.30
CA LEU A 69 -5.94 -13.09 -4.32
C LEU A 69 -6.71 -14.06 -3.40
N GLY A 70 -7.97 -14.34 -3.70
CA GLY A 70 -8.87 -15.05 -2.80
C GLY A 70 -9.31 -14.20 -1.60
N ARG A 71 -9.79 -14.87 -0.54
CA ARG A 71 -10.25 -14.24 0.72
C ARG A 71 -11.27 -13.12 0.52
N CYS A 72 -12.16 -13.28 -0.45
CA CYS A 72 -13.26 -12.35 -0.69
C CYS A 72 -14.08 -12.16 0.59
N GLY A 73 -14.36 -10.90 0.97
CA GLY A 73 -15.01 -10.54 2.24
C GLY A 73 -14.04 -9.96 3.28
N ALA A 74 -12.73 -10.18 3.12
CA ALA A 74 -11.68 -9.54 3.92
C ALA A 74 -10.93 -8.46 3.14
N GLY A 75 -11.56 -7.87 2.12
CA GLY A 75 -10.88 -6.98 1.18
C GLY A 75 -10.68 -5.57 1.73
N PRO A 76 -9.88 -4.74 1.04
CA PRO A 76 -8.93 -5.08 -0.02
C PRO A 76 -7.85 -6.05 0.46
N ASN A 77 -7.54 -7.02 -0.41
CA ASN A 77 -6.49 -8.02 -0.17
C ASN A 77 -5.23 -7.65 -0.96
N LEU A 78 -4.07 -7.76 -0.33
CA LEU A 78 -2.77 -7.43 -0.92
C LEU A 78 -1.82 -8.60 -0.76
N ALA A 79 -0.89 -8.78 -1.69
CA ALA A 79 0.26 -9.67 -1.54
C ALA A 79 1.55 -8.86 -1.42
N VAL A 80 2.43 -9.26 -0.50
CA VAL A 80 3.77 -8.71 -0.35
C VAL A 80 4.78 -9.78 -0.76
N LEU A 81 5.57 -9.47 -1.78
CA LEU A 81 6.56 -10.35 -2.38
C LEU A 81 7.99 -9.90 -2.00
N PRO A 82 8.97 -10.82 -2.06
CA PRO A 82 8.89 -12.21 -2.52
C PRO A 82 8.32 -13.22 -1.51
N ALA A 83 8.18 -12.83 -0.23
CA ALA A 83 7.84 -13.79 0.83
C ALA A 83 6.39 -14.34 0.78
N GLY A 84 5.50 -13.73 0.00
CA GLY A 84 4.14 -14.24 -0.22
C GLY A 84 3.18 -14.01 0.94
N PHE A 85 3.36 -12.93 1.71
CA PHE A 85 2.41 -12.53 2.76
C PHE A 85 1.15 -11.93 2.14
N LEU A 86 -0.04 -12.26 2.66
CA LEU A 86 -1.28 -11.59 2.27
C LEU A 86 -1.81 -10.80 3.45
N VAL A 87 -2.17 -9.57 3.12
CA VAL A 87 -2.75 -8.60 4.02
C VAL A 87 -4.20 -8.39 3.60
N GLY A 88 -5.12 -8.59 4.53
CA GLY A 88 -6.54 -8.26 4.33
C GLY A 88 -6.93 -6.99 5.09
N HIS A 89 -8.16 -6.55 4.91
CA HIS A 89 -8.77 -5.39 5.57
C HIS A 89 -8.00 -4.07 5.37
N CYS A 90 -7.30 -3.95 4.25
CA CYS A 90 -6.50 -2.78 3.94
C CYS A 90 -7.33 -1.75 3.15
N GLY A 91 -8.51 -1.39 3.66
CA GLY A 91 -9.49 -0.56 2.93
C GLY A 91 -9.39 0.93 3.19
N THR A 92 -8.49 1.33 4.08
CA THR A 92 -8.31 2.72 4.50
C THR A 92 -6.90 3.19 4.20
N ALA A 93 -6.76 4.49 3.93
CA ALA A 93 -5.45 5.11 3.74
C ALA A 93 -4.54 4.86 4.95
N ALA A 94 -5.09 4.99 6.18
CA ALA A 94 -4.33 4.70 7.41
C ALA A 94 -3.78 3.27 7.46
N ARG A 95 -4.57 2.25 7.08
CA ARG A 95 -4.08 0.87 7.08
C ARG A 95 -3.05 0.62 5.98
N ALA A 96 -3.24 1.21 4.81
CA ALA A 96 -2.30 1.13 3.70
C ALA A 96 -0.95 1.77 4.07
N THR A 97 -0.98 2.96 4.66
CA THR A 97 0.24 3.64 5.12
C THR A 97 0.91 2.90 6.27
N GLN A 98 0.14 2.32 7.19
CA GLN A 98 0.71 1.46 8.24
C GLN A 98 1.40 0.23 7.66
N LEU A 99 0.87 -0.39 6.60
CA LEU A 99 1.56 -1.48 5.91
C LEU A 99 2.94 -1.03 5.37
N LEU A 100 3.03 0.16 4.78
CA LEU A 100 4.32 0.70 4.34
C LEU A 100 5.29 0.92 5.50
N ALA A 101 4.83 1.35 6.67
CA ALA A 101 5.67 1.43 7.88
C ALA A 101 6.11 0.03 8.37
N ASP A 102 5.20 -0.95 8.35
CA ASP A 102 5.49 -2.33 8.71
C ASP A 102 6.57 -2.94 7.79
N LEU A 103 6.61 -2.54 6.51
CA LEU A 103 7.62 -2.93 5.53
C LEU A 103 8.92 -2.12 5.68
N CYS A 104 8.86 -0.79 5.57
CA CYS A 104 10.04 0.07 5.44
C CYS A 104 10.74 0.37 6.77
N GLY A 105 10.01 0.31 7.89
CA GLY A 105 10.56 0.41 9.24
C GLY A 105 10.52 1.81 9.79
N SER A 106 11.36 2.06 10.79
CA SER A 106 11.38 3.35 11.50
C SER A 106 11.73 4.54 10.60
N ALA A 107 12.29 4.30 9.41
CA ALA A 107 12.54 5.33 8.41
C ALA A 107 11.24 5.86 7.76
N PHE A 108 10.14 5.12 7.82
CA PHE A 108 8.85 5.51 7.26
C PHE A 108 7.88 5.85 8.39
N ASP A 109 7.61 7.15 8.58
CA ASP A 109 6.62 7.64 9.54
C ASP A 109 5.22 7.61 8.90
N PRO A 110 4.31 6.71 9.32
CA PRO A 110 3.01 6.58 8.68
C PRO A 110 2.10 7.79 8.92
N GLN A 111 2.21 8.45 10.08
CA GLN A 111 1.34 9.57 10.42
C GLN A 111 1.71 10.78 9.56
N ARG A 112 2.99 11.14 9.55
CA ARG A 112 3.49 12.27 8.76
C ARG A 112 3.23 12.08 7.27
N ASN A 113 3.45 10.87 6.73
CA ASN A 113 3.19 10.58 5.33
C ASN A 113 1.69 10.68 4.98
N LEU A 114 0.81 10.21 5.87
CA LEU A 114 -0.63 10.30 5.65
C LEU A 114 -1.16 11.74 5.72
N GLU A 115 -0.63 12.56 6.64
CA GLU A 115 -0.95 13.98 6.74
C GLU A 115 -0.52 14.73 5.47
N ALA A 116 0.73 14.54 5.03
CA ALA A 116 1.25 15.08 3.78
C ALA A 116 0.39 14.67 2.57
N PHE A 117 0.01 13.40 2.48
CA PHE A 117 -0.89 12.90 1.42
C PHE A 117 -2.26 13.59 1.46
N THR A 118 -2.82 13.80 2.64
CA THR A 118 -4.12 14.47 2.81
C THR A 118 -4.06 15.93 2.36
N LEU A 119 -3.00 16.65 2.72
CA LEU A 119 -2.78 18.03 2.28
C LEU A 119 -2.63 18.10 0.75
N ARG A 120 -1.84 17.20 0.15
CA ARG A 120 -1.72 17.09 -1.32
C ARG A 120 -3.06 16.87 -2.00
N LYS A 121 -3.87 15.93 -1.51
CA LYS A 121 -5.20 15.66 -2.08
C LYS A 121 -6.16 16.84 -1.94
N LYS A 122 -6.13 17.57 -0.82
CA LYS A 122 -6.90 18.80 -0.68
C LYS A 122 -6.43 19.87 -1.68
N GLY A 123 -5.12 20.07 -1.82
CA GLY A 123 -4.55 21.01 -2.79
C GLY A 123 -4.94 20.67 -4.22
N GLU A 124 -4.81 19.40 -4.63
CA GLU A 124 -5.26 18.91 -5.95
C GLU A 124 -6.75 19.21 -6.18
N ASN A 125 -7.62 18.94 -5.20
CA ASN A 125 -9.05 19.24 -5.32
C ASN A 125 -9.34 20.74 -5.46
N GLU A 126 -8.56 21.62 -4.81
CA GLU A 126 -8.72 23.08 -4.95
C GLU A 126 -8.23 23.57 -6.31
N LEU A 127 -7.17 22.96 -6.87
CA LEU A 127 -6.75 23.23 -8.25
C LEU A 127 -7.84 22.84 -9.26
N GLU A 128 -8.49 21.69 -9.08
CA GLU A 128 -9.60 21.26 -9.95
C GLU A 128 -10.80 22.22 -9.91
N LYS A 129 -11.02 22.90 -8.77
CA LYS A 129 -12.04 23.94 -8.63
C LYS A 129 -11.62 25.31 -9.17
N GLY A 130 -10.36 25.48 -9.56
CA GLY A 130 -9.78 26.75 -10.01
C GLY A 130 -9.28 27.67 -8.88
N ASN A 131 -9.22 27.18 -7.65
CA ASN A 131 -8.82 27.95 -6.46
C ASN A 131 -7.30 27.86 -6.23
N ALA A 132 -6.51 28.43 -7.14
CA ALA A 132 -5.05 28.32 -7.12
C ALA A 132 -4.40 28.79 -5.81
N ALA A 133 -4.87 29.90 -5.22
CA ALA A 133 -4.29 30.44 -3.98
C ALA A 133 -4.48 29.52 -2.77
N GLU A 134 -5.66 28.90 -2.64
CA GLU A 134 -5.93 27.94 -1.56
C GLU A 134 -5.12 26.65 -1.77
N ALA A 135 -5.00 26.18 -3.01
CA ALA A 135 -4.17 25.03 -3.32
C ALA A 135 -2.70 25.26 -2.97
N GLU A 136 -2.13 26.43 -3.31
CA GLU A 136 -0.76 26.81 -2.95
C GLU A 136 -0.55 26.82 -1.43
N ALA A 137 -1.51 27.39 -0.68
CA ALA A 137 -1.47 27.42 0.77
C ALA A 137 -1.48 26.01 1.40
N LEU A 138 -2.26 25.08 0.85
CA LEU A 138 -2.32 23.68 1.30
C LEU A 138 -1.04 22.91 0.95
N LEU A 139 -0.51 23.09 -0.26
CA LEU A 139 0.66 22.37 -0.74
C LEU A 139 1.97 22.84 -0.11
N SER A 140 2.02 24.09 0.37
CA SER A 140 3.18 24.65 1.08
C SER A 140 3.35 24.13 2.52
N GLN A 141 2.38 23.37 3.03
CA GLN A 141 2.43 22.75 4.37
C GLN A 141 3.07 21.35 4.37
N VAL A 142 3.44 20.83 3.20
CA VAL A 142 3.93 19.45 3.01
C VAL A 142 5.45 19.36 3.12
#